data_AF-A0A1G6UCA7-F1
#
_entry.id   AF-A0A1G6UCA7-F1
#
_cell.length_a   1.000
_cell.length_b   1.000
_cell.length_c   1.000
_cell.angle_alpha   90.00
_cell.angle_beta   90.00
_cell.angle_gamma   90.00
#
_symmetry.space_group_name_H-M   'P 1'
#
loop_
_entity.id
_entity.type
_entity.pdbx_description
1 polymer ?
#
loop_
_entity_poly.entity_id
_entity_poly.type
_entity_poly.pdbx_seq_one_letter_code
_entity_poly.pdbx_strand_id
1 'polypeptide(L)' 'MTAIPDDSGTPALVLICDGCGRSRRGERARPEAWLLLWSQAGGAGWRGRDRAIGPHFCPLCATP' A
#
# COMPACT_ATOMS: atom_id res chain seq x y z
N MET A 1 22.77 4.76 9.65
CA MET A 1 22.05 3.83 8.76
C MET A 1 22.25 4.33 7.34
N THR A 2 22.81 3.52 6.46
CA THR A 2 23.07 3.89 5.05
C THR A 2 22.04 3.18 4.19
N ALA A 3 21.24 3.94 3.42
CA ALA A 3 20.28 3.38 2.48
C ALA A 3 20.97 3.07 1.14
N ILE A 4 20.83 1.84 0.65
CA ILE A 4 21.26 1.44 -0.69
C ILE A 4 20.00 1.43 -1.58
N PRO A 5 19.97 2.20 -2.67
CA PRO A 5 18.80 2.21 -3.57
C PRO A 5 18.61 0.83 -4.21
N ASP A 6 17.36 0.38 -4.28
CA ASP A 6 16.97 -0.78 -5.08
C ASP A 6 17.11 -0.42 -6.57
N ASP A 7 17.93 -1.18 -7.29
CA ASP A 7 18.34 -0.95 -8.68
C ASP A 7 17.24 -1.33 -9.69
N SER A 8 16.01 -1.58 -9.22
CA SER A 8 14.85 -1.91 -10.06
C SER A 8 14.27 -0.71 -10.83
N GLY A 9 14.83 0.49 -10.63
CA GLY A 9 14.65 1.67 -11.50
C GLY A 9 13.21 2.19 -11.63
N THR A 10 12.26 1.61 -10.91
CA THR A 10 10.85 1.98 -11.03
C THR A 10 10.28 2.24 -9.65
N PRO A 11 9.94 3.50 -9.30
CA PRO A 11 9.22 3.76 -8.07
C PRO A 11 7.93 2.94 -8.09
N ALA A 12 7.76 2.04 -7.14
CA ALA A 12 6.54 1.27 -6.96
C ALA A 12 5.76 1.85 -5.79
N LEU A 13 4.44 1.95 -5.93
CA LEU A 13 3.58 2.36 -4.82
C LEU A 13 3.48 1.21 -3.81
N VAL A 14 3.64 1.53 -2.52
CA VAL A 14 3.55 0.56 -1.44
C VAL A 14 2.45 0.99 -0.49
N LEU A 15 1.45 0.12 -0.31
CA LEU A 15 0.44 0.25 0.72
C LEU A 15 0.95 -0.41 1.99
N ILE A 16 0.89 0.28 3.13
CA ILE A 16 1.40 -0.20 4.41
C ILE A 16 0.27 -0.15 5.42
N CYS A 17 0.12 -1.22 6.22
CA CYS A 17 -0.85 -1.29 7.30
C CYS A 17 -0.38 -0.46 8.50
N ASP A 18 -1.16 0.52 8.94
CA ASP A 18 -0.85 1.34 10.11
C ASP A 18 -0.90 0.57 11.44
N GLY A 19 -1.59 -0.58 11.48
CA GLY A 19 -1.70 -1.40 12.70
C GLY A 19 -0.52 -2.35 12.92
N CYS A 20 0.00 -2.97 11.85
CA CYS A 20 1.00 -4.06 11.98
C CYS A 20 2.17 -3.97 10.99
N GLY A 21 2.24 -2.94 10.16
CA GLY A 21 3.32 -2.74 9.19
C GLY A 21 3.30 -3.68 7.98
N ARG A 22 2.32 -4.60 7.88
CA ARG A 22 2.16 -5.46 6.69
C ARG A 22 2.07 -4.59 5.44
N SER A 23 2.88 -4.89 4.43
CA SER A 23 2.92 -4.12 3.18
C SER A 23 2.34 -4.89 2.00
N ARG A 24 1.72 -4.18 1.06
CA ARG A 24 1.35 -4.68 -0.27
C ARG A 24 1.95 -3.75 -1.33
N ARG A 25 2.74 -4.31 -2.24
CA ARG A 25 3.28 -3.56 -3.39
C ARG A 25 2.23 -3.50 -4.50
N GLY A 26 2.04 -2.31 -5.06
CA GLY A 26 1.31 -2.09 -6.29
C GLY A 26 2.23 -2.13 -7.51
N GLU A 27 1.63 -1.86 -8.67
CA GLU A 27 2.37 -1.70 -9.92
C GLU A 27 3.21 -0.41 -9.93
N ARG A 28 3.90 -0.18 -11.05
CA ARG A 28 4.72 1.01 -11.30
C ARG A 28 3.98 2.28 -10.94
N ALA A 29 4.67 3.24 -10.31
CA ALA A 29 4.09 4.51 -9.92
C ALA A 29 3.65 5.30 -11.16
N ARG A 30 2.35 5.29 -11.38
CA ARG A 30 1.61 6.18 -12.28
C ARG A 30 0.61 6.97 -11.45
N PRO A 31 0.12 8.13 -11.92
CA PRO A 31 -0.90 8.90 -11.21
C PRO A 31 -2.12 8.07 -10.78
N GLU A 32 -2.53 7.12 -11.62
CA GLU A 32 -3.65 6.20 -11.41
C GLU A 32 -3.32 4.96 -10.57
N ALA A 33 -2.04 4.70 -10.31
CA ALA A 33 -1.60 3.46 -9.67
C ALA A 33 -2.11 3.32 -8.23
N TRP A 34 -2.36 4.43 -7.52
CA TRP A 34 -2.97 4.39 -6.20
C TRP A 34 -4.41 3.86 -6.23
N LEU A 35 -5.24 4.33 -7.16
CA LEU A 35 -6.64 3.91 -7.25
C LEU A 35 -6.74 2.42 -7.59
N LEU A 36 -5.87 1.93 -8.48
CA LEU A 36 -5.78 0.52 -8.82
C LEU A 36 -5.31 -0.31 -7.60
N LEU A 37 -4.23 0.12 -6.94
CA LEU A 37 -3.73 -0.54 -5.73
C LEU A 37 -4.78 -0.60 -4.63
N TRP A 38 -5.49 0.51 -4.38
CA TRP A 38 -6.54 0.58 -3.37
C TRP A 38 -7.75 -0.28 -3.72
N SER A 39 -8.21 -0.27 -4.98
CA SER A 39 -9.30 -1.13 -5.44
C SER A 39 -8.98 -2.61 -5.22
N GLN A 40 -7.78 -3.04 -5.62
CA GLN A 40 -7.33 -4.41 -5.40
C GLN A 40 -7.11 -4.72 -3.90
N ALA A 41 -6.68 -3.74 -3.10
CA ALA A 41 -6.54 -3.86 -1.65
C ALA A 41 -7.89 -4.09 -0.97
N GLY A 42 -8.91 -3.31 -1.34
CA GLY A 42 -10.28 -3.47 -0.86
C GLY A 42 -10.85 -4.84 -1.22
N GLY A 43 -10.62 -5.32 -2.45
CA GLY A 43 -10.99 -6.69 -2.86
C GLY A 43 -10.29 -7.79 -2.06
N ALA A 44 -9.11 -7.50 -1.50
CA ALA A 44 -8.37 -8.40 -0.61
C ALA A 44 -8.68 -8.18 0.88
N GLY A 45 -9.70 -7.37 1.21
CA GLY A 45 -10.17 -7.14 2.58
C GLY A 45 -9.47 -6.03 3.35
N TRP A 46 -8.62 -5.22 2.70
CA TRP A 46 -8.08 -4.02 3.34
C TRP A 46 -9.19 -3.00 3.59
N ARG A 47 -9.06 -2.23 4.67
CA ARG A 47 -10.00 -1.18 5.07
C ARG A 47 -9.25 0.10 5.40
N GLY A 48 -9.95 1.23 5.45
CA GLY A 48 -9.35 2.54 5.71
C GLY A 48 -9.75 3.59 4.68
N ARG A 49 -8.90 4.60 4.50
CA ARG A 49 -9.14 5.69 3.53
C ARG A 49 -8.69 5.28 2.13
N ASP A 50 -9.50 5.62 1.14
CA ASP A 50 -9.22 5.46 -0.30
C ASP A 50 -8.25 6.49 -0.88
N ARG A 51 -7.58 7.26 -0.01
CA ARG A 51 -6.53 8.22 -0.36
C ARG A 51 -5.18 7.64 0.01
N ALA A 52 -4.14 8.04 -0.72
CA ALA A 52 -2.77 7.60 -0.47
C ALA A 52 -2.26 7.97 0.94
N ILE A 53 -2.92 8.93 1.59
CA ILE A 53 -2.63 9.36 2.96
C ILE A 53 -3.85 9.09 3.84
N GLY A 54 -3.69 8.27 4.86
CA GLY A 54 -4.72 7.97 5.83
C GLY A 54 -4.49 6.60 6.45
N PRO A 55 -5.19 6.27 7.55
CA PRO A 55 -5.02 4.95 8.12
C PRO A 55 -5.51 3.91 7.10
N HIS A 56 -4.65 2.94 6.82
CA HIS A 56 -4.89 1.74 6.04
C HIS A 56 -4.68 0.54 6.94
N PHE A 57 -5.64 -0.38 6.96
CA PHE A 57 -5.59 -1.57 7.78
C PHE A 57 -5.68 -2.81 6.90
N CYS A 58 -4.76 -3.74 7.11
CA CYS A 58 -4.84 -5.05 6.48
C CYS A 58 -6.02 -5.86 7.07
N PRO A 59 -6.45 -6.95 6.41
CA PRO A 59 -7.60 -7.74 6.86
C PRO A 59 -7.53 -8.21 8.32
N LEU A 60 -6.31 -8.40 8.85
CA LEU A 60 -6.09 -8.85 10.23
C LEU A 60 -6.25 -7.72 11.26
N CYS A 61 -5.91 -6.48 10.88
CA CYS A 61 -6.04 -5.31 11.76
C CYS A 61 -7.36 -4.56 11.56
N ALA A 62 -8.05 -4.84 10.46
CA ALA A 62 -9.36 -4.28 10.16
C ALA A 62 -10.50 -5.05 10.85
N THR A 63 -10.22 -6.20 11.45
CA THR A 63 -11.15 -6.93 12.32
C THR A 63 -11.31 -6.19 13.65
N PRO A 64 -12.54 -6.07 14.19
CA PRO A 64 -12.78 -5.58 15.54
C PRO A 64 -12.01 -6.36 16.62
#